data_AF-A0A0F9E3E4-F1
#
_entry.id   AF-A0A0F9E3E4-F1
#
_cell.length_a   1.000
_cell.length_b   1.000
_cell.length_c   1.000
_cell.angle_alpha   90.00
_cell.angle_beta   90.00
_cell.angle_gamma   90.00
#
_symmetry.space_group_name_H-M   'P 1'
#
loop_
_entity.id
_entity.type
_entity.pdbx_description
1 polymer ?
#
loop_
_entity_poly.entity_id
_entity_poly.type
_entity_poly.pdbx_seq_one_letter_code
_entity_poly.pdbx_strand_id
1 'polypeptide(L)' 'MSNPEYLGDSVYIDFDGFLLTLTTDNGEGPSNTIHLEPAVYSALVNYVQRLKEQ' A
#
# COMPACT_ATOMS: atom_id res chain seq x y z
N MET A 1 12.26 -6.53 -12.34
CA MET A 1 11.91 -6.15 -10.96
C MET A 1 11.64 -4.66 -11.00
N SER A 2 10.39 -4.26 -10.78
CA SER A 2 10.03 -2.86 -10.54
C SER A 2 10.72 -2.39 -9.26
N ASN A 3 11.22 -1.16 -9.23
CA ASN A 3 11.55 -0.55 -7.95
C ASN A 3 10.22 -0.16 -7.27
N PRO A 4 10.05 -0.43 -5.96
CA PRO A 4 8.86 0.00 -5.24
C PRO A 4 8.70 1.52 -5.34
N GLU A 5 7.46 1.96 -5.59
CA GLU A 5 7.10 3.36 -5.72
C GLU A 5 6.93 4.00 -4.33
N TYR A 6 7.55 5.16 -4.11
CA TYR A 6 7.47 5.89 -2.85
C TYR A 6 6.17 6.69 -2.75
N LEU A 7 5.37 6.44 -1.70
CA LEU A 7 4.08 7.10 -1.47
C LEU A 7 4.14 8.27 -0.46
N GLY A 8 5.31 8.54 0.13
CA GLY A 8 5.45 9.50 1.22
C GLY A 8 5.48 8.84 2.60
N ASP A 9 5.93 9.57 3.62
CA ASP A 9 5.95 9.13 5.03
C ASP A 9 6.64 7.77 5.25
N SER A 10 7.75 7.56 4.54
CA SER A 10 8.48 6.28 4.51
C SER A 10 7.64 5.07 4.08
N VAL A 11 6.53 5.27 3.36
CA VAL A 11 5.69 4.22 2.79
C VAL A 11 6.05 4.01 1.32
N TYR A 12 6.12 2.75 0.92
CA TYR A 12 6.38 2.32 -0.45
C TYR A 12 5.34 1.30 -0.90
N ILE A 13 5.09 1.22 -2.21
CA ILE A 13 4.17 0.27 -2.82
C ILE A 13 4.84 -0.49 -3.97
N ASP A 14 4.53 -1.77 -4.10
CA ASP A 14 4.88 -2.58 -5.27
C ASP A 14 3.69 -3.43 -5.72
N PHE A 15 3.69 -3.83 -6.99
CA PHE A 15 2.70 -4.73 -7.56
C PHE A 15 3.40 -5.89 -8.26
N ASP A 16 3.23 -7.09 -7.72
CA ASP A 16 3.89 -8.31 -8.23
C ASP A 16 3.13 -8.98 -9.38
N GLY A 17 2.04 -8.38 -9.86
CA GLY A 17 1.13 -8.95 -10.84
C GLY A 17 -0.13 -9.59 -10.25
N PHE A 18 -0.19 -9.76 -8.92
CA PHE A 18 -1.33 -10.34 -8.21
C PHE A 18 -1.78 -9.47 -7.02
N LEU A 19 -0.85 -8.99 -6.21
CA LEU A 19 -1.10 -8.32 -4.95
C LEU A 19 -0.38 -6.96 -4.91
N LEU A 20 -1.02 -5.97 -4.29
CA LEU A 20 -0.35 -4.74 -3.91
C LEU A 20 0.37 -4.98 -2.59
N THR A 21 1.65 -4.65 -2.51
CA THR A 21 2.42 -4.76 -1.27
C THR A 21 2.83 -3.38 -0.80
N LEU A 22 2.43 -3.02 0.41
CA LEU A 22 2.90 -1.82 1.08
C LEU A 22 4.04 -2.19 2.03
N THR A 23 5.13 -1.44 2.01
CA THR A 23 6.21 -1.56 2.98
C THR A 23 6.49 -0.22 3.64
N THR A 24 6.77 -0.21 4.94
CA THR A 24 7.25 0.98 5.65
C THR A 24 8.73 0.85 5.95
N ASP A 25 9.52 1.90 5.78
CA ASP A 25 10.93 1.93 6.13
C ASP A 25 11.18 2.88 7.32
N ASN A 26 11.98 2.49 8.30
CA ASN A 26 12.33 3.34 9.45
C ASN A 26 13.79 3.83 9.43
N GLY A 27 14.48 3.69 8.29
CA GLY A 27 15.89 4.04 8.11
C GLY A 27 16.86 2.86 8.26
N GLU A 28 16.37 1.70 8.72
CA GLU A 28 17.13 0.45 8.84
C GLU A 28 16.61 -0.62 7.84
N GLY A 29 15.72 -0.24 6.91
CA GLY A 29 15.06 -1.10 5.95
C GLY A 29 13.56 -1.31 6.24
N PRO A 30 12.89 -2.20 5.48
CA PRO A 30 11.46 -2.46 5.65
C PRO A 30 11.15 -2.95 7.07
N SER A 31 10.47 -2.11 7.84
CA SER A 31 10.05 -2.37 9.22
C SER A 31 8.70 -3.09 9.30
N ASN A 32 7.82 -2.89 8.31
CA ASN A 32 6.55 -3.60 8.17
C ASN A 32 6.24 -3.89 6.72
N THR A 33 5.44 -4.92 6.47
CA THR A 33 4.92 -5.30 5.15
C THR A 33 3.44 -5.64 5.27
N ILE A 34 2.61 -5.06 4.40
CA ILE A 34 1.18 -5.34 4.28
C ILE A 34 0.90 -5.77 2.85
N HIS A 35 0.41 -6.99 2.66
CA HIS A 35 -0.10 -7.45 1.38
C HIS A 35 -1.60 -7.14 1.29
N LEU A 36 -1.96 -6.25 0.38
CA LEU A 36 -3.34 -5.90 0.08
C LEU A 36 -3.87 -6.85 -0.99
N GLU A 37 -4.56 -7.89 -0.53
CA GLU A 37 -5.37 -8.73 -1.41
C GLU A 37 -6.46 -7.90 -2.11
N PRO A 38 -6.95 -8.34 -3.29
CA PRO A 38 -7.92 -7.56 -4.07
C PRO A 38 -9.17 -7.15 -3.29
N ALA A 39 -9.66 -8.01 -2.39
CA ALA A 39 -10.81 -7.72 -1.54
C ALA A 39 -10.51 -6.63 -0.50
N VAL A 40 -9.32 -6.63 0.09
CA VAL A 40 -8.89 -5.63 1.08
C VAL A 40 -8.69 -4.27 0.42
N TYR A 41 -8.05 -4.24 -0.76
CA TYR A 41 -7.91 -3.01 -1.54
C TYR A 41 -9.29 -2.42 -1.91
N SER A 42 -10.22 -3.27 -2.37
CA SER A 42 -11.60 -2.85 -2.68
C SER A 42 -12.30 -2.25 -1.45
N ALA A 43 -12.13 -2.85 -0.27
CA ALA A 43 -12.70 -2.33 0.97
C ALA A 43 -12.09 -0.97 1.37
N LEU A 44 -10.77 -0.79 1.21
CA LEU A 44 -10.08 0.48 1.46
C LEU A 44 -10.58 1.59 0.54
N VAL A 45 -10.69 1.33 -0.77
CA VAL A 45 -11.21 2.30 -1.75
C VAL A 45 -12.63 2.72 -1.37
N ASN A 46 -13.49 1.76 -1.03
CA ASN A 46 -14.86 2.05 -0.60
C ASN A 46 -14.90 2.89 0.68
N TYR A 47 -13.99 2.66 1.63
CA TYR A 47 -13.87 3.48 2.83
C TYR A 47 -13.49 4.92 2.51
N VAL A 48 -12.45 5.13 1.70
CA VAL A 48 -11.99 6.46 1.28
C VAL A 48 -13.07 7.20 0.49
N GLN A 49 -13.81 6.51 -0.38
CA GLN A 49 -14.90 7.11 -1.14
C GLN A 49 -15.98 7.68 -0.22
N ARG A 50 -16.39 6.95 0.82
CA ARG A 50 -17.37 7.44 1.81
C ARG A 50 -16.92 8.66 2.59
N LEU A 51 -15.61 8.89 2.74
CA LEU A 51 -15.07 10.09 3.39
C LEU A 51 -15.17 11.33 2.50
N LYS A 52 -15.10 11.17 1.17
CA LYS A 52 -15.20 12.29 0.22
C LYS A 52 -16.62 12.83 0.05
N GLU A 53 -17.61 12.05 0.48
CA GLU A 53 -19.04 12.37 0.38
C GLU A 53 -19.57 13.09 1.63
N GLN A 54 -18.71 13.38 2.62
CA GLN A 54 -19.00 14.15 3.84
C GLN A 54 -18.51 15.59 3.72
#